data_AF-A8ZYE1-F1
#
_entry.id   AF-A8ZYE1-F1
#
_cell.length_a   1.000
_cell.length_b   1.000
_cell.length_c   1.000
_cell.angle_alpha   90.00
_cell.angle_beta   90.00
_cell.angle_gamma   90.00
#
_symmetry.space_group_name_H-M   'P 1'
#
loop_
_entity.id
_entity.type
_entity.pdbx_description
1 polymer ?
#
loop_
_entity_poly.entity_id
_entity_poly.type
_entity_poly.pdbx_seq_one_letter_code
_entity_poly.pdbx_strand_id
1 'polypeptide(L)'
;MTHNNRSIAERMNTDFPWPVWLAGWMALLKGVIWLSTDPNLPASQLTVLGVKHVLFMAPFVACAFGAWKLRRWAGWALVVLCGLELIFFAVYPPALKALTFNDITAVTLLFSAAVFVVNGPVGAVLILALTPSLFRHSGTNGRS
;
A
#
# COMPACT_ATOMS: atom_id res chain seq x y z
N MET A 1 18.83 -26.74 0.16
CA MET A 1 18.04 -25.62 0.71
C MET A 1 18.51 -24.32 0.08
N THR A 2 18.00 -23.95 -1.09
CA THR A 2 18.34 -22.67 -1.74
C THR A 2 17.49 -21.57 -1.10
N HIS A 3 18.13 -20.72 -0.32
CA HIS A 3 17.53 -19.53 0.23
C HIS A 3 17.11 -18.64 -0.95
N ASN A 4 15.83 -18.65 -1.30
CA ASN A 4 15.25 -17.96 -2.45
C ASN A 4 15.23 -16.44 -2.19
N ASN A 5 16.41 -15.83 -2.15
CA ASN A 5 16.62 -14.39 -2.12
C ASN A 5 16.59 -13.89 -3.57
N ARG A 6 15.38 -13.80 -4.14
CA ARG A 6 15.19 -13.12 -5.43
C ARG A 6 15.77 -11.71 -5.32
N SER A 7 16.85 -11.48 -6.06
CA SER A 7 17.58 -10.23 -6.06
C SER A 7 16.71 -9.12 -6.67
N ILE A 8 17.10 -7.86 -6.48
CA ILE A 8 16.38 -6.72 -7.10
C ILE A 8 16.36 -6.87 -8.62
N ALA A 9 17.46 -7.35 -9.22
CA ALA A 9 17.57 -7.57 -10.67
C ALA A 9 16.52 -8.57 -11.18
N GLU A 10 16.26 -9.64 -10.45
CA GLU A 10 15.29 -10.66 -10.83
C GLU A 10 13.83 -10.16 -10.78
N ARG A 11 13.56 -9.14 -9.96
CA ARG A 11 12.24 -8.47 -9.89
C ARG A 11 12.03 -7.45 -11.01
N MET A 12 13.11 -7.02 -11.66
CA MET A 12 13.07 -6.10 -12.81
C MET A 12 13.06 -6.87 -14.14
N ASN A 13 13.18 -8.19 -14.11
CA ASN A 13 13.08 -9.04 -15.30
C ASN A 13 11.62 -9.08 -15.80
N THR A 14 11.43 -9.13 -17.11
CA THR A 14 10.12 -9.20 -17.78
C THR A 14 9.31 -10.43 -17.39
N ASP A 15 9.97 -11.49 -16.92
CA ASP A 15 9.32 -12.74 -16.50
C ASP A 15 8.68 -12.64 -15.10
N PHE A 16 9.02 -11.62 -14.32
CA PHE A 16 8.41 -11.43 -13.02
C PHE A 16 6.95 -10.94 -13.19
N PRO A 17 5.98 -11.49 -12.45
CA PRO A 17 4.58 -11.07 -12.59
C PRO A 17 4.41 -9.60 -12.24
N TRP A 18 4.28 -8.76 -13.27
CA TRP A 18 4.11 -7.32 -13.14
C TRP A 18 2.99 -6.90 -12.19
N PRO A 19 1.84 -7.61 -12.06
CA PRO A 19 0.79 -7.20 -11.13
C PRO A 19 1.22 -7.35 -9.66
N VAL A 20 2.04 -8.37 -9.35
CA VAL A 20 2.63 -8.55 -8.02
C VAL A 20 3.69 -7.51 -7.74
N TRP A 21 4.51 -7.20 -8.76
CA TRP A 21 5.52 -6.17 -8.67
C TRP A 21 4.88 -4.81 -8.33
N LEU A 22 3.81 -4.46 -9.06
CA LEU A 22 3.03 -3.25 -8.83
C LEU A 22 2.38 -3.24 -7.44
N ALA A 23 1.75 -4.35 -7.01
CA ALA A 23 1.14 -4.44 -5.68
C ALA A 23 2.15 -4.19 -4.55
N GLY A 24 3.37 -4.73 -4.68
CA GLY A 24 4.44 -4.49 -3.72
C GLY A 24 4.86 -3.01 -3.67
N TRP A 25 5.02 -2.37 -4.83
CA TRP A 25 5.32 -0.93 -4.89
C TRP A 25 4.19 -0.09 -4.33
N MET A 26 2.94 -0.41 -4.62
CA MET A 26 1.79 0.30 -4.06
C MET A 26 1.75 0.18 -2.54
N ALA A 27 1.96 -1.02 -1.98
CA ALA A 27 2.02 -1.21 -0.54
C ALA A 27 3.18 -0.44 0.10
N LEU A 28 4.35 -0.42 -0.53
CA LEU A 28 5.51 0.34 -0.04
C LEU A 28 5.24 1.84 -0.07
N LEU A 29 4.79 2.38 -1.20
CA LEU A 29 4.48 3.80 -1.36
C LEU A 29 3.39 4.23 -0.38
N LYS A 30 2.37 3.40 -0.16
CA LYS A 30 1.30 3.66 0.81
C LYS A 30 1.79 3.69 2.25
N GLY A 31 2.79 2.87 2.59
CA GLY A 31 3.43 2.92 3.89
C GLY A 31 4.25 4.20 4.13
N VAL A 32 4.84 4.78 3.08
CA VAL A 32 5.88 5.82 3.22
C VAL A 32 5.42 7.22 2.78
N ILE A 33 4.53 7.35 1.78
CA ILE A 33 4.08 8.65 1.24
C ILE A 33 3.43 9.51 2.30
N TRP A 34 2.78 8.91 3.30
CA TRP A 34 2.15 9.69 4.38
C TRP A 34 3.15 10.52 5.20
N LEU A 35 4.42 10.10 5.29
CA LEU A 35 5.49 10.88 5.95
C LEU A 35 5.82 12.18 5.22
N SER A 36 5.42 12.31 3.95
CA SER A 36 5.68 13.50 3.12
C SER A 36 4.54 14.50 3.11
N THR A 37 3.44 14.22 3.82
CA THR A 37 2.23 15.05 3.82
C THR A 37 2.00 15.69 5.18
N ASP A 38 1.91 17.01 5.22
CA ASP A 38 1.49 17.79 6.40
C ASP A 38 -0.02 18.06 6.32
N PRO A 39 -0.88 17.31 7.05
CA PRO A 39 -2.32 17.50 6.98
C PRO A 39 -2.72 18.75 7.77
N ASN A 40 -3.34 19.73 7.11
CA ASN A 40 -3.92 20.90 7.79
C ASN A 40 -5.23 20.52 8.50
N LEU A 41 -5.12 19.82 9.63
CA LEU A 41 -6.24 19.31 10.43
C LEU A 41 -6.17 19.76 11.89
N PRO A 42 -7.31 19.78 12.61
CA PRO A 42 -7.32 19.96 14.06
C PRO A 42 -6.45 18.92 14.76
N ALA A 43 -5.74 19.32 15.82
CA ALA A 43 -4.75 18.49 16.52
C ALA A 43 -5.28 17.10 16.93
N SER A 44 -6.53 17.01 17.38
CA SER A 44 -7.17 15.74 17.76
C SER A 44 -7.32 14.76 16.58
N GLN A 45 -7.59 15.27 15.37
CA GLN A 45 -7.71 14.45 14.17
C GLN A 45 -6.33 14.05 13.63
N LEU A 46 -5.35 14.94 13.77
CA LEU A 46 -3.96 14.69 13.37
C LEU A 46 -3.34 13.54 14.17
N THR A 47 -3.56 13.48 15.50
CA THR A 47 -3.06 12.39 16.34
C THR A 47 -3.66 11.04 15.93
N VAL A 48 -4.97 10.97 15.68
CA VAL A 48 -5.65 9.73 15.26
C VAL A 48 -5.12 9.25 13.90
N LEU A 49 -4.95 10.17 12.94
CA LEU A 49 -4.38 9.85 11.64
C LEU A 49 -2.92 9.38 11.77
N GLY A 50 -2.11 10.04 12.59
CA GLY A 50 -0.71 9.68 12.82
C GLY A 50 -0.55 8.30 13.44
N VAL A 51 -1.32 7.99 14.49
CA VAL A 51 -1.31 6.66 15.12
C VAL A 51 -1.72 5.57 14.14
N LYS A 52 -2.79 5.79 13.35
CA LYS A 52 -3.19 4.86 12.29
C LYS A 52 -2.02 4.63 11.33
N HIS A 53 -1.40 5.68 10.81
CA HIS A 53 -0.37 5.51 9.78
C HIS A 53 0.87 4.82 10.31
N VAL A 54 1.32 5.13 11.52
CA VAL A 54 2.46 4.43 12.14
C VAL A 54 2.15 2.93 12.32
N LEU A 55 0.94 2.60 12.77
CA LEU A 55 0.51 1.20 12.94
C LEU A 55 0.38 0.45 11.61
N PHE A 56 -0.04 1.10 10.53
CA PHE A 56 -0.23 0.47 9.22
C PHE A 56 1.04 0.49 8.34
N MET A 57 1.94 1.45 8.56
CA MET A 57 3.18 1.62 7.79
C MET A 57 4.06 0.36 7.85
N ALA A 58 4.45 -0.08 9.05
CA ALA A 58 5.33 -1.23 9.20
C ALA A 58 4.74 -2.52 8.58
N PRO A 59 3.45 -2.85 8.81
CA PRO A 59 2.79 -3.96 8.12
C PRO A 59 2.77 -3.83 6.60
N PHE A 60 2.44 -2.66 6.04
CA PHE A 60 2.42 -2.46 4.59
C PHE A 60 3.79 -2.63 3.95
N VAL A 61 4.84 -2.10 4.59
CA VAL A 61 6.23 -2.27 4.16
C VAL A 61 6.64 -3.75 4.21
N ALA A 62 6.34 -4.45 5.31
CA ALA A 62 6.62 -5.89 5.42
C ALA A 62 5.87 -6.71 4.35
N CYS A 63 4.61 -6.37 4.08
CA CYS A 63 3.80 -6.99 3.04
C CYS A 63 4.34 -6.74 1.64
N ALA A 64 4.89 -5.55 1.35
CA ALA A 64 5.55 -5.26 0.08
C ALA A 64 6.72 -6.22 -0.18
N PHE A 65 7.61 -6.38 0.80
CA PHE A 65 8.72 -7.33 0.70
C PHE A 65 8.25 -8.78 0.61
N GLY A 66 7.20 -9.14 1.34
CA GLY A 66 6.58 -10.46 1.27
C GLY A 66 5.95 -10.76 -0.10
N ALA A 67 5.27 -9.78 -0.70
CA ALA A 67 4.64 -9.87 -2.02
C ALA A 67 5.69 -10.08 -3.12
N TRP A 68 6.80 -9.33 -3.09
CA TRP A 68 7.90 -9.53 -4.03
C TRP A 68 8.63 -10.87 -3.88
N LYS A 69 8.55 -11.49 -2.69
CA LYS A 69 9.00 -12.88 -2.47
C LYS A 69 7.93 -13.92 -2.81
N LEU A 70 6.81 -13.52 -3.43
CA LEU A 70 5.67 -14.37 -3.79
C LEU A 70 5.11 -15.18 -2.61
N ARG A 71 5.18 -14.62 -1.41
CA ARG A 71 4.75 -15.33 -0.21
C ARG A 71 3.24 -15.22 -0.03
N ARG A 72 2.58 -16.36 0.21
CA ARG A 72 1.11 -16.43 0.37
C ARG A 72 0.57 -15.64 1.57
N TRP A 73 1.32 -15.59 2.67
CA TRP A 73 0.95 -14.79 3.85
C TRP A 73 0.92 -13.29 3.56
N ALA A 74 1.75 -12.79 2.64
CA ALA A 74 1.72 -11.38 2.23
C ALA A 74 0.43 -11.02 1.47
N GLY A 75 -0.11 -11.94 0.66
CA GLY A 75 -1.40 -11.74 0.00
C GLY A 75 -2.55 -11.61 1.00
N TRP A 76 -2.62 -12.52 1.98
CA TRP A 76 -3.62 -12.44 3.06
C TRP A 76 -3.45 -11.18 3.91
N ALA A 77 -2.21 -10.82 4.25
CA ALA A 77 -1.94 -9.61 5.02
C ALA A 77 -2.32 -8.34 4.26
N LEU A 78 -2.05 -8.26 2.95
CA LEU A 78 -2.51 -7.13 2.11
C LEU A 78 -4.03 -7.02 2.06
N VAL A 79 -4.74 -8.16 1.94
CA VAL A 79 -6.21 -8.17 1.96
C VAL A 79 -6.75 -7.63 3.28
N VAL A 80 -6.22 -8.11 4.40
CA VAL A 80 -6.64 -7.68 5.74
C VAL A 80 -6.33 -6.20 5.96
N LEU A 81 -5.10 -5.75 5.64
CA LEU A 81 -4.71 -4.35 5.81
C LEU A 81 -5.54 -3.40 4.95
N CYS A 82 -5.74 -3.73 3.67
CA CYS A 82 -6.58 -2.93 2.78
C CYS A 82 -8.05 -2.94 3.22
N GLY A 83 -8.56 -4.09 3.68
CA GLY A 83 -9.91 -4.20 4.23
C GLY A 83 -10.11 -3.32 5.47
N LEU A 84 -9.19 -3.39 6.43
CA LEU A 84 -9.22 -2.55 7.63
C LEU A 84 -9.13 -1.07 7.31
N GLU A 85 -8.33 -0.71 6.30
CA GLU A 85 -8.23 0.68 5.87
C GLU A 85 -9.51 1.19 5.20
N LEU A 86 -10.15 0.38 4.36
CA LEU A 86 -11.45 0.72 3.76
C LEU A 86 -12.53 0.87 4.85
N ILE A 87 -12.55 -0.03 5.84
CA ILE A 87 -13.43 0.09 7.00
C ILE A 87 -13.14 1.39 7.76
N PHE A 88 -11.87 1.73 7.98
CA PHE A 88 -11.51 2.98 8.63
C PHE A 88 -12.02 4.20 7.86
N PHE A 89 -11.88 4.23 6.54
CA PHE A 89 -12.41 5.33 5.71
C PHE A 89 -13.94 5.39 5.71
N ALA A 90 -14.62 4.25 5.82
CA ALA A 90 -16.08 4.19 5.94
C ALA A 90 -16.58 4.71 7.29
N VAL A 91 -15.88 4.41 8.39
CA VAL A 91 -16.27 4.81 9.75
C VAL A 91 -15.79 6.22 10.10
N TYR A 92 -14.71 6.69 9.49
CA TYR A 92 -14.11 8.01 9.78
C TYR A 92 -13.99 8.90 8.52
N PRO A 93 -15.12 9.47 8.05
CA PRO A 93 -15.16 10.37 6.89
C PRO A 93 -14.20 11.57 6.93
N PRO A 94 -13.85 12.17 8.10
CA PRO A 94 -12.89 13.27 8.16
C PRO A 94 -11.51 12.91 7.59
N ALA A 95 -11.13 11.63 7.55
CA ALA A 95 -9.89 11.19 6.91
C ALA A 95 -9.86 11.43 5.39
N LEU A 96 -11.01 11.50 4.72
CA LEU A 96 -11.06 11.84 3.30
C LEU A 96 -10.75 13.32 3.07
N LYS A 97 -11.21 14.19 3.98
CA LYS A 97 -10.93 15.63 3.93
C LYS A 97 -9.45 15.94 4.19
N ALA A 98 -8.77 15.09 4.96
CA ALA A 98 -7.34 15.16 5.24
C ALA A 98 -6.45 15.03 3.98
N LEU A 99 -6.96 14.36 2.94
CA LEU A 99 -6.21 14.05 1.72
C LEU A 99 -6.33 15.16 0.66
N THR A 100 -7.28 16.08 0.84
CA THR A 100 -7.49 17.25 -0.02
C THR A 100 -6.62 18.41 0.46
N PHE A 101 -5.65 18.83 -0.37
CA PHE A 101 -4.89 20.05 -0.13
C PHE A 101 -5.70 21.27 -0.58
N ASN A 102 -5.63 22.36 0.19
CA ASN A 102 -6.38 23.60 -0.08
C ASN A 102 -5.67 24.54 -1.08
N ASP A 103 -4.41 24.27 -1.45
CA ASP A 103 -3.58 25.19 -2.23
C ASP A 103 -3.67 24.95 -3.75
N ILE A 104 -3.92 26.05 -4.47
CA ILE A 104 -4.35 26.11 -5.88
C ILE A 104 -3.15 26.21 -6.84
N THR A 105 -2.15 25.34 -6.70
CA THR A 105 -1.07 25.23 -7.71
C THR A 105 -1.22 23.91 -8.47
N ALA A 106 -0.96 23.90 -9.79
CA ALA A 106 -1.06 22.66 -10.57
C ALA A 106 -0.18 21.52 -10.01
N VAL A 107 0.97 21.88 -9.42
CA VAL A 107 1.90 20.93 -8.78
C VAL A 107 1.33 20.35 -7.48
N THR A 108 0.74 21.18 -6.62
CA THR A 108 0.13 20.73 -5.36
C THR A 108 -1.12 19.89 -5.61
N LEU A 109 -1.86 20.21 -6.68
CA LEU A 109 -2.99 19.40 -7.13
C LEU A 109 -2.55 18.01 -7.61
N LEU A 110 -1.50 17.92 -8.43
CA LEU A 110 -0.95 16.64 -8.89
C LEU A 110 -0.43 15.79 -7.73
N PHE A 111 0.26 16.42 -6.78
CA PHE A 111 0.76 15.73 -5.59
C PHE A 111 -0.39 15.26 -4.68
N SER A 112 -1.40 16.11 -4.46
CA SER A 112 -2.63 15.74 -3.74
C SER A 112 -3.35 14.57 -4.40
N ALA A 113 -3.48 14.58 -5.73
CA ALA A 113 -4.08 13.48 -6.47
C ALA A 113 -3.27 12.19 -6.31
N ALA A 114 -1.94 12.25 -6.41
CA ALA A 114 -1.07 11.09 -6.20
C ALA A 114 -1.21 10.53 -4.78
N VAL A 115 -1.19 11.40 -3.76
CA VAL A 115 -1.43 11.04 -2.37
C VAL A 115 -2.82 10.42 -2.20
N PHE A 116 -3.86 10.98 -2.83
CA PHE A 116 -5.22 10.45 -2.76
C PHE A 116 -5.33 9.07 -3.41
N VAL A 117 -4.70 8.87 -4.57
CA VAL A 117 -4.69 7.56 -5.24
C VAL A 117 -3.93 6.52 -4.40
N VAL A 118 -2.80 6.89 -3.81
CA VAL A 118 -1.96 5.93 -3.08
C VAL A 118 -2.44 5.71 -1.64
N ASN A 119 -2.66 6.77 -0.86
CA ASN A 119 -3.08 6.70 0.55
C ASN A 119 -4.60 6.69 0.76
N GLY A 120 -5.39 7.03 -0.25
CA GLY A 120 -6.84 6.93 -0.18
C GLY A 120 -7.38 5.51 -0.38
N PRO A 121 -8.72 5.37 -0.42
CA PRO A 121 -9.39 4.09 -0.62
C PRO A 121 -9.10 3.49 -2.00
N VAL A 122 -8.78 4.32 -3.00
CA VAL A 122 -8.44 3.87 -4.37
C VAL A 122 -7.22 2.94 -4.35
N GLY A 123 -6.18 3.29 -3.58
CA GLY A 123 -4.98 2.47 -3.46
C GLY A 123 -5.25 1.12 -2.81
N ALA A 124 -6.13 1.09 -1.81
CA ALA A 124 -6.56 -0.15 -1.16
C ALA A 124 -7.33 -1.05 -2.14
N VAL A 125 -8.24 -0.49 -2.93
CA VAL A 125 -8.99 -1.22 -3.97
C VAL A 125 -8.05 -1.76 -5.05
N LEU A 126 -7.07 -0.97 -5.48
CA LEU A 126 -6.08 -1.40 -6.47
C LEU A 126 -5.23 -2.56 -5.95
N ILE A 127 -4.74 -2.48 -4.71
CA ILE A 127 -4.00 -3.59 -4.09
C ILE A 127 -4.87 -4.84 -4.00
N LEU A 128 -6.14 -4.71 -3.60
CA LEU A 128 -7.09 -5.84 -3.55
C LEU A 128 -7.33 -6.45 -4.94
N ALA A 129 -7.45 -5.63 -5.99
CA ALA A 129 -7.60 -6.10 -7.37
C ALA A 129 -6.34 -6.84 -7.89
N LEU A 130 -5.16 -6.43 -7.43
CA LEU A 130 -3.89 -7.08 -7.80
C LEU A 130 -3.61 -8.33 -6.97
N THR A 131 -4.19 -8.47 -5.78
CA THR A 131 -3.93 -9.59 -4.85
C THR A 131 -4.23 -10.99 -5.42
N PRO A 132 -5.30 -11.23 -6.23
CA PRO A 132 -5.51 -12.51 -6.89
C PRO A 132 -4.32 -13.00 -7.73
N SER A 133 -3.59 -12.08 -8.35
CA SER A 133 -2.38 -12.42 -9.12
C SER A 133 -1.29 -13.00 -8.23
N LEU A 134 -1.13 -12.47 -7.01
CA LEU A 134 -0.17 -12.97 -6.03
C LEU A 134 -0.51 -14.39 -5.61
N PHE A 135 -1.79 -14.70 -5.40
CA PHE A 135 -2.22 -16.06 -5.09
C PHE A 135 -1.93 -17.05 -6.21
N ARG A 136 -2.19 -16.65 -7.47
CA ARG A 136 -1.90 -17.47 -8.65
C ARG A 136 -0.41 -17.85 -8.76
N HIS A 137 0.50 -16.94 -8.43
CA HIS A 137 1.95 -17.15 -8.55
C HIS A 137 2.60 -17.68 -7.26
N SER A 138 1.94 -17.57 -6.10
CA SER A 138 2.44 -18.08 -4.82
C SER A 138 2.32 -19.61 -4.69
N GLY A 139 1.38 -20.23 -5.41
CA GLY A 139 1.11 -21.68 -5.35
C GLY A 139 2.10 -22.55 -6.11
N THR A 140 2.78 -22.02 -7.12
CA THR A 140 3.71 -22.78 -7.97
C THR A 140 5.04 -23.11 -7.27
N ASN A 141 5.39 -22.39 -6.20
CA ASN A 141 6.63 -22.58 -5.43
C ASN A 141 6.44 -23.28 -4.08
N GLY A 142 5.21 -23.69 -3.73
CA GLY A 142 4.89 -24.36 -2.46
C GLY A 142 4.85 -25.88 -2.53
N ARG A 143 5.17 -26.46 -3.70
CA ARG A 143 5.33 -27.90 -3.93
C ARG A 143 6.77 -28.20 -4.32
N SER A 144 7.67 -28.13 -3.35
CA SER A 144 8.99 -28.76 -3.40
C SER A 144 9.40 -29.14 -1.99
#